data_AF-A0A6A3HSU7-F1
#
_entry.id   AF-A0A6A3HSU7-F1
#
_cell.length_a   1.000
_cell.length_b   1.000
_cell.length_c   1.000
_cell.angle_alpha   90.00
_cell.angle_beta   90.00
_cell.angle_gamma   90.00
#
_symmetry.space_group_name_H-M   'P 1'
#
loop_
_entity.id
_entity.type
_entity.pdbx_description
1 polymer ?
#
loop_
_entity_poly.entity_id
_entity_poly.type
_entity_poly.pdbx_seq_one_letter_code
_entity_poly.pdbx_strand_id
1 'polypeptide(L)'
;MGMLKMHVSEAQTDWDLYLPRVLFAYRTAYHEALGDSPYFSLYGRDPVLLLDVAFLNLGKKWKSNEVAAYRRELYRTLRDSRHLVERQLLKAQDRHERRLSDRVEVQYEVGAP
;
A
#
# COMPACT_ATOMS: atom_id res chain seq x y z
N MET A 1 -17.87 -5.00 15.54
CA MET A 1 -18.60 -6.23 15.95
C MET A 1 -20.05 -6.24 15.42
N GLY A 2 -20.29 -5.86 14.15
CA GLY A 2 -21.66 -5.73 13.59
C GLY A 2 -21.99 -6.78 12.53
N MET A 3 -21.19 -6.86 11.45
CA MET A 3 -21.56 -7.66 10.27
C MET A 3 -21.67 -9.17 10.52
N LEU A 4 -20.77 -9.78 11.30
CA LEU A 4 -20.81 -11.22 11.54
C LEU A 4 -22.03 -11.60 12.40
N LYS A 5 -22.28 -10.84 13.48
CA LYS A 5 -23.42 -11.06 14.37
C LYS A 5 -24.78 -10.97 13.66
N MET A 6 -24.87 -10.23 12.56
CA MET A 6 -26.11 -10.13 11.76
C MET A 6 -26.43 -11.40 10.96
N HIS A 7 -25.45 -12.27 10.70
CA HIS A 7 -25.61 -13.42 9.79
C HIS A 7 -25.53 -14.77 10.52
N VAL A 8 -25.02 -14.76 11.74
CA VAL A 8 -24.80 -15.95 12.54
C VAL A 8 -26.05 -16.25 13.37
N SER A 9 -26.41 -17.53 13.46
CA SER A 9 -27.50 -18.01 14.31
C SER A 9 -27.32 -17.58 15.77
N GLU A 10 -28.42 -17.55 16.54
CA GLU A 10 -28.35 -17.22 17.97
C GLU A 10 -27.42 -18.16 18.74
N ALA A 11 -27.35 -19.43 18.32
CA ALA A 11 -26.47 -20.45 18.90
C ALA A 11 -24.99 -20.28 18.49
N GLN A 12 -24.68 -19.39 17.55
CA GLN A 12 -23.33 -19.15 17.00
C GLN A 12 -22.60 -20.41 16.54
N THR A 13 -23.32 -21.35 15.93
CA THR A 13 -22.73 -22.62 15.45
C THR A 13 -22.33 -22.60 13.98
N ASP A 14 -22.75 -21.56 13.24
CA ASP A 14 -22.64 -21.44 11.78
C ASP A 14 -21.78 -20.24 11.33
N TRP A 15 -20.99 -19.67 12.24
CA TRP A 15 -20.17 -18.48 11.95
C TRP A 15 -19.10 -18.71 10.89
N ASP A 16 -18.56 -19.91 10.81
CA ASP A 16 -17.56 -20.34 9.85
C ASP A 16 -18.12 -20.33 8.41
N LEU A 17 -19.40 -20.66 8.25
CA LEU A 17 -20.10 -20.59 6.96
C LEU A 17 -20.24 -19.16 6.44
N TYR A 18 -20.41 -18.17 7.32
CA TYR A 18 -20.59 -16.77 6.94
C TYR A 18 -19.30 -15.95 6.94
N LEU A 19 -18.27 -16.40 7.67
CA LEU A 19 -17.03 -15.67 7.84
C LEU A 19 -16.39 -15.25 6.49
N PRO A 20 -16.25 -16.12 5.46
CA PRO A 20 -15.66 -15.71 4.19
C PRO A 20 -16.45 -14.60 3.50
N ARG A 21 -17.79 -14.65 3.56
CA ARG A 21 -18.69 -13.64 2.97
C ARG A 21 -18.59 -12.31 3.69
N VAL A 22 -18.60 -12.35 5.02
CA VAL A 22 -18.48 -11.14 5.85
C VAL A 22 -17.11 -10.49 5.68
N LEU A 23 -16.03 -11.27 5.65
CA LEU A 23 -14.69 -10.77 5.39
C LEU A 23 -14.57 -10.15 4.00
N PHE A 24 -15.18 -10.75 2.99
CA PHE A 24 -15.23 -10.18 1.66
C PHE A 24 -15.93 -8.81 1.67
N ALA A 25 -17.15 -8.74 2.21
CA ALA A 25 -17.91 -7.49 2.30
C ALA A 25 -17.14 -6.40 3.06
N TYR A 26 -16.53 -6.76 4.20
CA TYR A 26 -15.71 -5.85 5.00
C TYR A 26 -14.50 -5.32 4.21
N ARG A 27 -13.80 -6.18 3.47
CA ARG A 27 -12.59 -5.76 2.74
C ARG A 27 -12.88 -4.87 1.55
N THR A 28 -14.03 -5.06 0.89
CA THR A 28 -14.36 -4.35 -0.36
C THR A 28 -15.28 -3.15 -0.16
N ALA A 29 -15.98 -3.04 0.97
CA ALA A 29 -16.82 -1.89 1.28
C ALA A 29 -15.98 -0.67 1.69
N TYR A 30 -16.53 0.54 1.52
CA TYR A 30 -15.92 1.78 1.99
C TYR A 30 -15.92 1.85 3.52
N HIS A 31 -14.78 2.24 4.10
CA HIS A 31 -14.62 2.48 5.53
C HIS A 31 -14.26 3.95 5.79
N GLU A 32 -15.13 4.68 6.49
CA GLU A 32 -14.95 6.11 6.79
C GLU A 32 -13.63 6.42 7.49
N ALA A 33 -13.22 5.59 8.47
CA ALA A 33 -11.95 5.75 9.18
C ALA A 33 -10.71 5.61 8.29
N LEU A 34 -10.82 4.86 7.18
CA LEU A 34 -9.75 4.71 6.19
C LEU A 34 -9.90 5.70 5.03
N GLY A 35 -11.07 6.35 4.90
CA GLY A 35 -11.45 7.11 3.72
C GLY A 35 -11.56 6.27 2.45
N ASP A 36 -11.55 4.94 2.56
CA ASP A 36 -11.65 3.98 1.46
C ASP A 36 -11.90 2.55 1.95
N SER A 37 -11.94 1.57 1.04
CA SER A 37 -11.99 0.15 1.35
C SER A 37 -10.66 -0.37 1.91
N PRO A 38 -10.69 -1.29 2.89
CA PRO A 38 -9.48 -1.94 3.39
C PRO A 38 -8.64 -2.61 2.29
N TYR A 39 -9.29 -3.17 1.26
CA TYR A 39 -8.59 -3.74 0.10
C TYR A 39 -7.79 -2.68 -0.66
N PHE A 40 -8.39 -1.53 -0.95
CA PHE A 40 -7.69 -0.44 -1.61
C PHE A 40 -6.52 0.05 -0.75
N SER A 41 -6.72 0.27 0.54
CA SER A 41 -5.65 0.74 1.44
C SER A 41 -4.45 -0.20 1.46
N LEU A 42 -4.67 -1.52 1.32
CA LEU A 42 -3.61 -2.53 1.34
C LEU A 42 -2.91 -2.69 -0.02
N TYR A 43 -3.66 -2.66 -1.12
CA TYR A 43 -3.15 -3.01 -2.46
C TYR A 43 -3.03 -1.83 -3.44
N GLY A 44 -3.53 -0.64 -3.08
CA GLY A 44 -3.51 0.56 -3.91
C GLY A 44 -4.40 0.48 -5.16
N ARG A 45 -5.35 -0.47 -5.21
CA ARG A 45 -6.28 -0.68 -6.32
C ARG A 45 -7.60 -1.23 -5.82
N ASP A 46 -8.67 -0.98 -6.57
CA ASP A 46 -9.97 -1.58 -6.29
C ASP A 46 -9.96 -3.09 -6.58
N PRO A 47 -10.67 -3.90 -5.78
CA PRO A 47 -10.84 -5.33 -6.04
C PRO A 47 -11.67 -5.53 -7.32
N VAL A 48 -11.32 -6.53 -8.14
CA VAL A 48 -12.15 -6.95 -9.28
C VAL A 48 -13.20 -7.93 -8.78
N LEU A 49 -14.47 -7.54 -8.83
CA LEU A 49 -15.59 -8.34 -8.34
C LEU A 49 -16.19 -9.20 -9.46
N LEU A 50 -16.85 -10.31 -9.08
CA LEU A 50 -17.59 -11.13 -10.06
C LEU A 50 -18.67 -10.33 -10.80
N LEU A 51 -19.34 -9.41 -10.09
CA LEU A 51 -20.30 -8.49 -10.69
C LEU A 51 -19.62 -7.60 -11.74
N ASP A 52 -18.41 -7.10 -11.46
CA ASP A 52 -17.69 -6.29 -12.44
C ASP A 52 -17.52 -7.09 -13.73
N VAL A 53 -17.02 -8.33 -13.64
CA VAL A 53 -16.82 -9.24 -14.78
C VAL A 53 -18.13 -9.58 -15.50
N ALA A 54 -19.18 -9.92 -14.75
CA ALA A 54 -20.48 -10.29 -15.30
C ALA A 54 -21.17 -9.11 -16.01
N PHE A 55 -20.91 -7.88 -15.56
CA PHE A 55 -21.55 -6.66 -16.05
C PHE A 55 -20.60 -5.73 -16.85
N LEU A 56 -19.39 -6.18 -17.22
CA LEU A 56 -18.41 -5.43 -18.04
C LEU A 56 -19.00 -4.89 -19.37
N ASN A 57 -20.16 -5.40 -19.81
CA ASN A 57 -20.86 -4.98 -21.02
C ASN A 57 -21.98 -3.94 -20.82
N LEU A 58 -22.40 -3.59 -19.58
CA LEU A 58 -23.40 -2.55 -19.35
C LEU A 58 -22.77 -1.16 -19.17
N GLY A 59 -22.19 -0.69 -20.26
CA GLY A 59 -21.96 0.73 -20.49
C GLY A 59 -20.72 1.30 -19.81
N LYS A 60 -19.87 1.93 -20.62
CA LYS A 60 -18.68 2.74 -20.30
C LYS A 60 -18.97 3.98 -19.41
N LYS A 61 -19.98 3.95 -18.53
CA LYS A 61 -20.54 5.10 -17.81
C LYS A 61 -20.58 4.99 -16.29
N TRP A 62 -20.11 3.89 -15.68
CA TRP A 62 -19.77 3.94 -14.25
C TRP A 62 -18.46 4.72 -14.10
N LYS A 63 -18.60 6.05 -14.07
CA LYS A 63 -17.58 7.07 -13.81
C LYS A 63 -17.07 7.01 -12.35
N SER A 64 -16.61 5.85 -11.91
CA SER A 64 -15.87 5.66 -10.66
C SER A 64 -14.35 5.57 -10.91
N ASN A 65 -13.97 5.14 -12.12
CA ASN A 65 -12.56 4.88 -12.46
C ASN A 65 -11.70 6.12 -12.69
N GLU A 66 -12.23 7.34 -12.87
CA GLU A 66 -11.37 8.53 -13.07
C GLU A 66 -10.60 8.89 -11.80
N VAL A 67 -11.29 8.92 -10.66
CA VAL A 67 -10.66 9.14 -9.35
C VAL A 67 -9.74 7.97 -9.00
N ALA A 68 -10.19 6.73 -9.20
CA ALA A 68 -9.35 5.56 -8.96
C ALA A 68 -8.12 5.48 -9.90
N ALA A 69 -8.25 5.89 -11.17
CA ALA A 69 -7.14 5.94 -12.12
C ALA A 69 -6.14 7.04 -11.75
N TYR A 70 -6.63 8.25 -11.44
CA TYR A 70 -5.79 9.34 -10.96
C TYR A 70 -5.02 8.94 -9.69
N ARG A 71 -5.71 8.30 -8.73
CA ARG A 71 -5.09 7.78 -7.51
C ARG A 71 -4.04 6.73 -7.80
N ARG A 72 -4.32 5.76 -8.68
CA ARG A 72 -3.33 4.75 -9.11
C ARG A 72 -2.09 5.39 -9.72
N GLU A 73 -2.28 6.39 -10.57
CA GLU A 73 -1.17 7.13 -11.20
C GLU A 73 -0.32 7.88 -10.16
N LEU A 74 -0.99 8.52 -9.20
CA LEU A 74 -0.33 9.21 -8.09
C LEU A 74 0.52 8.24 -7.24
N TYR A 75 -0.05 7.09 -6.84
CA TYR A 75 0.70 6.09 -6.07
C TYR A 75 1.87 5.50 -6.84
N ARG A 76 1.71 5.24 -8.15
CA ARG A 76 2.81 4.79 -9.01
C ARG A 76 3.94 5.81 -9.01
N THR A 77 3.61 7.08 -9.26
CA THR A 77 4.59 8.18 -9.31
C THR A 77 5.33 8.36 -7.99
N LEU A 78 4.62 8.28 -6.85
CA LEU A 78 5.23 8.37 -5.53
C LEU A 78 6.17 7.20 -5.25
N ARG A 79 5.78 5.98 -5.62
CA ARG A 79 6.62 4.78 -5.47
C ARG A 79 7.89 4.89 -6.31
N ASP A 80 7.77 5.33 -7.56
CA ASP A 80 8.92 5.49 -8.45
C ASP A 80 9.88 6.57 -7.94
N SER A 81 9.33 7.71 -7.48
CA SER A 81 10.11 8.78 -6.87
C SER A 81 10.85 8.30 -5.62
N ARG A 82 10.19 7.54 -4.74
CA ARG A 82 10.82 6.93 -3.55
C ARG A 82 11.98 6.02 -3.95
N HIS A 83 11.77 5.13 -4.92
CA HIS A 83 12.84 4.23 -5.40
C HIS A 83 14.02 5.00 -6.00
N LEU A 84 13.78 6.11 -6.69
CA LEU A 84 14.85 6.96 -7.20
C LEU A 84 15.66 7.58 -6.06
N VAL A 85 14.99 8.15 -5.05
CA VAL A 85 15.65 8.74 -3.87
C VAL A 85 16.45 7.70 -3.11
N GLU A 86 15.90 6.50 -2.86
CA GLU A 86 16.61 5.40 -2.21
C GLU A 86 17.91 5.04 -2.97
N ARG A 87 17.86 4.93 -4.30
CA ARG A 87 19.07 4.69 -5.11
C ARG A 87 20.08 5.83 -5.00
N GLN A 88 19.64 7.08 -4.99
CA GLN A 88 20.54 8.23 -4.87
C GLN A 88 21.20 8.31 -3.49
N LEU A 89 20.46 7.99 -2.43
CA LEU A 89 20.97 7.90 -1.06
C LEU A 89 22.06 6.83 -0.96
N LEU A 90 21.82 5.62 -1.50
CA LEU A 90 22.82 4.55 -1.53
C LEU A 90 24.09 4.99 -2.25
N LYS A 91 23.95 5.62 -3.44
CA LYS A 91 25.10 6.16 -4.18
C LYS A 91 25.83 7.27 -3.41
N ALA A 92 25.11 8.10 -2.66
CA ALA A 92 25.71 9.17 -1.87
C ALA A 92 26.48 8.64 -0.67
N GLN A 93 25.97 7.58 -0.03
CA GLN A 93 26.66 6.85 1.05
C GLN A 93 27.95 6.21 0.54
N ASP A 94 27.91 5.44 -0.56
CA ASP A 94 29.10 4.83 -1.16
C ASP A 94 30.18 5.88 -1.54
N ARG A 95 29.77 7.02 -2.12
CA ARG A 95 30.71 8.14 -2.37
C ARG A 95 31.30 8.72 -1.08
N HIS A 96 30.52 8.75 0.00
CA HIS A 96 31.01 9.25 1.29
C HIS A 96 32.03 8.30 1.91
N GLU A 97 31.75 6.98 1.90
CA GLU A 97 32.66 5.94 2.37
C GLU A 97 33.98 5.93 1.61
N ARG A 98 33.95 6.02 0.27
CA ARG A 98 35.18 6.10 -0.55
C ARG A 98 36.04 7.31 -0.18
N ARG A 99 35.45 8.50 -0.07
CA ARG A 99 36.18 9.71 0.34
C ARG A 99 36.78 9.60 1.75
N LEU A 100 36.12 8.88 2.65
CA LEU A 100 36.64 8.64 3.99
C LEU A 100 37.80 7.64 3.94
N SER A 101 37.70 6.59 3.13
CA SER A 101 38.79 5.63 2.89
C SER A 101 40.01 6.26 2.24
N ASP A 102 39.82 7.23 1.35
CA ASP A 102 40.91 7.95 0.67
C ASP A 102 41.59 8.99 1.58
N ARG A 103 41.05 9.27 2.77
CA ARG A 103 41.72 10.13 3.76
C ARG A 103 42.79 9.32 4.48
N VAL A 104 44.05 9.64 4.20
CA VAL A 104 45.20 9.16 4.97
C VAL A 104 45.18 9.81 6.35
N GLU A 105 45.31 9.00 7.42
CA GLU A 105 45.48 9.48 8.79
C GLU A 105 46.82 10.24 8.89
N VAL A 106 46.76 11.56 9.01
CA VAL A 106 47.96 12.37 9.23
C VAL A 106 48.31 12.28 10.71
N GLN A 107 49.31 11.46 11.05
CA GLN A 107 49.91 11.47 12.38
C GLN A 107 50.70 12.76 12.54
N TYR A 108 50.24 13.62 13.45
CA TYR A 108 50.98 14.80 13.88
C TYR A 108 51.95 14.37 14.98
N GLU A 109 53.25 14.47 14.73
CA GLU A 109 54.23 14.47 15.81
C GLU A 109 54.05 15.77 16.59
N VAL A 110 53.50 15.65 17.80
CA VAL A 110 53.48 16.75 18.76
C VAL A 110 54.93 17.05 19.10
N GLY A 111 55.42 18.21 18.64
CA GLY A 111 56.78 18.69 18.90
C GLY A 111 57.13 18.53 20.37
N ALA A 112 58.19 17.78 20.63
CA ALA A 112 58.81 17.60 21.94
C ALA A 112 59.62 18.86 22.33
N PRO A 113 59.98 19.01 23.62
CA PRO A 113 59.89 20.22 24.45
C PRO A 113 60.87 21.36 24.13
#